data_AF-B2TKA1-F1
#
_entry.id   AF-B2TKA1-F1
#
_cell.length_a   1.000
_cell.length_b   1.000
_cell.length_c   1.000
_cell.angle_alpha   90.00
_cell.angle_beta   90.00
_cell.angle_gamma   90.00
#
_symmetry.space_group_name_H-M   'P 1'
#
loop_
_entity.id
_entity.type
_entity.pdbx_description
1 polymer ?
#
loop_
_entity_poly.entity_id
_entity_poly.type
_entity_poly.pdbx_seq_one_letter_code
_entity_poly.pdbx_strand_id
1 'polypeptide(L)'
;MCAVIQEVLCGRKIMRCKLIRIESTFPKEQYILITGKVLSPDKIPLPNVAIKVFSIDKRCTPVKRKYIGVTFSDERGIYGMSIPRFLDISYELKAYGAIYE
;
A
#
# COMPACT_ATOMS: atom_id res chain seq x y z
N MET A 1 2.19 19.97 -2.21
CA MET A 1 1.40 19.26 -1.18
C MET A 1 0.57 18.20 -1.89
N CYS A 2 0.74 16.91 -1.56
CA CYS A 2 0.01 15.83 -2.23
C CYS A 2 -1.03 15.27 -1.26
N ALA A 3 -2.29 15.18 -1.69
CA ALA A 3 -3.35 14.55 -0.92
C ALA A 3 -3.31 13.02 -1.17
N VAL A 4 -3.15 12.24 -0.11
CA VAL A 4 -3.20 10.77 -0.17
C VAL A 4 -4.57 10.33 0.31
N ILE A 5 -5.39 9.79 -0.59
CA ILE A 5 -6.63 9.10 -0.22
C ILE A 5 -6.26 7.63 -0.01
N GLN A 6 -6.40 7.16 1.23
CA GLN A 6 -6.11 5.79 1.63
C GLN A 6 -7.43 5.02 1.73
N GLU A 7 -7.63 4.02 0.87
CA GLU A 7 -8.72 3.06 1.01
C GLU A 7 -8.16 1.74 1.56
N VAL A 8 -8.61 1.36 2.77
CA VAL A 8 -8.21 0.10 3.42
C VAL A 8 -9.32 -0.93 3.19
N LEU A 9 -9.05 -1.91 2.33
CA LEU A 9 -9.97 -3.02 2.08
C LEU A 9 -9.58 -4.23 2.92
N CYS A 10 -10.55 -4.83 3.60
CA CYS A 10 -10.33 -6.07 4.34
C CYS A 10 -10.13 -7.26 3.37
N GLY A 11 -9.31 -8.24 3.78
CA GLY A 11 -8.94 -9.39 2.93
C GLY A 11 -10.12 -10.13 2.31
N ARG A 12 -11.25 -10.21 3.04
CA ARG A 12 -12.49 -10.85 2.56
C ARG A 12 -13.12 -10.16 1.33
N LYS A 13 -12.97 -8.83 1.17
CA LYS A 13 -13.51 -8.09 0.02
C LYS A 13 -12.72 -8.36 -1.25
N ILE A 14 -11.41 -8.56 -1.13
CA ILE A 14 -10.49 -8.84 -2.24
C ILE A 14 -10.74 -10.24 -2.82
N MET A 15 -10.96 -11.22 -1.95
CA MET A 15 -11.15 -12.62 -2.33
C MET A 15 -12.51 -12.91 -3.02
N ARG A 16 -13.42 -11.93 -3.09
CA ARG A 16 -14.75 -12.10 -3.72
C ARG A 16 -14.75 -11.91 -5.25
N CYS A 17 -13.63 -11.52 -5.85
CA CYS A 17 -13.44 -11.56 -7.31
C CYS A 17 -12.91 -12.97 -7.71
N LYS A 18 -13.81 -13.84 -8.19
CA LYS A 18 -13.56 -15.18 -8.81
C LYS A 18 -12.23 -15.24 -9.61
N LEU A 19 -11.38 -16.30 -9.63
CA LEU A 19 -11.56 -17.74 -9.39
C LEU A 19 -10.18 -18.45 -9.38
N ILE A 20 -9.70 -19.01 -8.26
CA ILE A 20 -8.91 -20.27 -8.21
C ILE A 20 -9.19 -20.91 -6.84
N ARG A 21 -9.73 -22.13 -6.87
CA ARG A 21 -9.92 -22.96 -5.67
C ARG A 21 -8.56 -23.55 -5.31
N ILE A 22 -7.86 -22.92 -4.39
CA ILE A 22 -6.74 -23.54 -3.66
C ILE A 22 -7.29 -23.85 -2.28
N GLU A 23 -7.33 -25.14 -1.93
CA GLU A 23 -7.61 -25.61 -0.58
C GLU A 23 -6.44 -25.22 0.31
N SER A 24 -6.44 -23.97 0.77
CA SER A 24 -5.54 -23.50 1.80
C SER A 24 -6.38 -22.96 2.95
N THR A 25 -6.31 -23.67 4.09
CA THR A 25 -6.73 -23.16 5.39
C THR A 25 -5.95 -21.88 5.67
N PHE A 26 -6.49 -20.71 5.32
CA PHE A 26 -5.86 -19.42 5.57
C PHE A 26 -5.83 -19.17 7.08
N PRO A 27 -4.64 -19.15 7.72
CA PRO A 27 -4.53 -18.74 9.11
C PRO A 27 -4.85 -17.24 9.13
N LYS A 28 -5.89 -16.84 9.86
CA LYS A 28 -6.25 -15.44 10.24
C LYS A 28 -5.60 -14.33 9.39
N GLU A 29 -6.31 -13.81 8.38
CA GLU A 29 -6.04 -12.55 7.63
C GLU A 29 -4.59 -12.03 7.69
N GLN A 30 -3.64 -12.83 7.20
CA GLN A 30 -2.20 -12.55 7.29
C GLN A 30 -1.74 -11.35 6.47
N TYR A 31 -2.56 -10.86 5.53
CA TYR A 31 -2.21 -9.79 4.61
C TYR A 31 -3.35 -8.78 4.49
N ILE A 32 -2.99 -7.52 4.32
CA ILE A 32 -3.90 -6.43 3.94
C ILE A 32 -3.47 -5.90 2.57
N LEU A 33 -4.46 -5.53 1.75
CA LEU A 33 -4.20 -4.79 0.52
C LEU A 33 -4.33 -3.31 0.83
N ILE A 34 -3.24 -2.59 0.61
CA ILE A 34 -3.25 -1.13 0.59
C ILE A 34 -3.38 -0.72 -0.86
N THR A 35 -4.40 0.09 -1.14
CA THR A 35 -4.55 0.76 -2.43
C THR A 35 -4.60 2.26 -2.21
N GLY A 36 -4.20 3.01 -3.22
CA GLY A 36 -4.32 4.45 -3.20
C GLY A 36 -4.17 5.02 -4.59
N LYS A 37 -4.33 6.33 -4.68
CA LYS A 37 -4.16 7.09 -5.91
C LYS A 37 -3.18 8.22 -5.68
N VAL A 38 -2.17 8.33 -6.52
CA VAL A 38 -1.24 9.46 -6.52
C VAL A 38 -1.76 10.52 -7.48
N LEU A 39 -1.92 11.73 -6.95
CA LEU A 39 -2.37 12.90 -7.69
C LEU A 39 -1.35 14.03 -7.55
N SER A 40 -1.26 14.88 -8.58
CA SER A 40 -0.61 16.18 -8.52
C SER A 40 -1.39 17.15 -7.60
N PRO A 41 -0.83 18.32 -7.26
CA PRO A 41 -1.57 19.39 -6.57
C PRO A 41 -2.88 19.78 -7.28
N ASP A 42 -2.90 19.75 -8.61
CA ASP A 42 -4.08 20.03 -9.45
C ASP A 42 -5.04 18.85 -9.59
N LYS A 43 -4.87 17.81 -8.75
CA LYS A 43 -5.69 16.59 -8.73
C LYS A 43 -5.58 15.74 -10.00
N ILE A 44 -4.54 15.93 -10.80
CA ILE A 44 -4.27 15.11 -12.00
C ILE A 44 -3.60 13.81 -11.57
N PRO A 45 -4.04 12.63 -12.03
CA PRO A 45 -3.38 11.38 -11.71
C PRO A 45 -1.94 11.31 -12.23
N LEU A 46 -1.02 10.85 -11.38
CA LEU A 46 0.40 10.76 -11.73
C LEU A 46 0.79 9.30 -11.97
N PRO A 47 1.15 8.91 -13.21
CA PRO A 47 1.60 7.56 -13.51
C PRO A 47 3.07 7.34 -13.17
N ASN A 48 3.47 6.08 -13.04
CA ASN A 48 4.86 5.65 -12.80
C ASN A 48 5.51 6.26 -11.55
N VAL A 49 4.71 6.70 -10.58
CA VAL A 49 5.22 7.22 -9.31
C VAL A 49 5.70 6.05 -8.48
N ALA A 50 6.93 6.11 -7.98
CA ALA A 50 7.47 5.11 -7.07
C ALA A 50 6.93 5.34 -5.65
N ILE A 51 6.28 4.35 -5.06
CA ILE A 51 5.78 4.39 -3.69
C ILE A 51 6.62 3.45 -2.83
N LYS A 52 7.55 4.02 -2.07
CA LYS A 52 8.37 3.27 -1.10
C LYS A 52 7.58 3.01 0.17
N VAL A 53 7.74 1.81 0.71
CA VAL A 53 6.99 1.33 1.86
C VAL A 53 7.95 1.01 2.99
N PHE A 54 7.62 1.47 4.18
CA PHE A 54 8.38 1.22 5.39
C PHE A 54 7.47 0.62 6.46
N SER A 55 7.94 -0.44 7.11
CA SER A 55 7.35 -0.93 8.36
C SER A 55 7.96 -0.17 9.54
N ILE A 56 7.11 0.20 10.48
CA ILE A 56 7.47 0.89 11.72
C ILE A 56 7.04 0.00 12.89
N ASP A 57 8.02 -0.56 13.59
CA ASP A 57 7.82 -1.30 14.84
C ASP A 57 7.93 -0.35 16.03
N LYS A 58 6.79 -0.04 16.66
CA LYS A 58 6.69 0.87 17.80
C LYS A 58 7.05 0.22 19.14
N ARG A 59 7.27 -1.10 19.18
CA ARG A 59 7.67 -1.82 20.41
C ARG A 59 9.16 -1.65 20.71
N CYS A 60 9.95 -1.23 19.71
CA CYS A 60 11.38 -0.96 19.89
C CYS A 60 11.61 0.48 20.33
N THR A 61 12.59 0.68 21.22
CA THR A 61 13.11 2.01 21.59
C THR A 61 14.61 2.05 21.25
N PRO A 62 15.06 2.87 20.28
CA PRO A 62 14.25 3.74 19.43
C PRO A 62 13.36 2.96 18.45
N VAL A 63 12.31 3.61 17.97
CA VAL A 63 11.37 3.05 16.98
C VAL A 63 12.15 2.52 15.78
N LYS A 64 11.91 1.26 15.41
CA LYS A 64 12.59 0.65 14.26
C LYS A 64 11.79 0.90 12.99
N ARG A 65 12.41 1.60 12.04
CA ARG A 65 11.90 1.85 10.69
C ARG A 65 12.67 0.99 9.69
N LYS A 66 11.99 0.13 8.96
CA LYS A 66 12.58 -0.79 7.98
C LYS A 66 11.91 -0.63 6.62
N TYR A 67 12.71 -0.53 5.56
CA TYR A 67 12.22 -0.57 4.18
C TYR A 67 11.74 -1.99 3.85
N ILE A 68 10.54 -2.12 3.29
CA ILE A 68 9.93 -3.42 2.97
C ILE A 68 9.61 -3.60 1.48
N GLY A 69 9.66 -2.55 0.68
CA GLY A 69 9.46 -2.67 -0.77
C GLY A 69 9.05 -1.36 -1.43
N VAL A 70 8.82 -1.47 -2.74
CA VAL A 70 8.34 -0.39 -3.60
C VAL A 70 7.26 -0.94 -4.52
N THR A 71 6.23 -0.13 -4.79
CA THR A 71 5.30 -0.33 -5.90
C THR A 71 5.29 0.91 -6.79
N PHE A 72 4.63 0.84 -7.94
CA PHE A 72 4.49 1.96 -8.87
C PHE A 72 3.02 2.22 -9.14
N SER A 73 2.67 3.48 -9.38
CA SER A 73 1.33 3.81 -9.86
C SER A 73 1.16 3.47 -11.34
N ASP A 74 -0.03 3.02 -11.71
CA ASP A 74 -0.43 2.77 -13.10
C ASP A 74 -0.71 4.08 -13.87
N GLU A 75 -1.12 3.95 -15.13
CA GLU A 75 -1.52 5.07 -16.01
C GLU A 75 -2.62 5.98 -15.42
N ARG A 76 -3.41 5.47 -14.47
CA ARG A 76 -4.48 6.21 -13.78
C ARG A 76 -4.02 6.71 -12.41
N GLY A 77 -2.73 6.64 -12.11
CA GLY A 77 -2.14 7.03 -10.83
C GLY A 77 -2.49 6.09 -9.68
N ILE A 78 -3.11 4.94 -9.95
CA ILE A 78 -3.55 3.99 -8.93
C ILE A 78 -2.41 3.05 -8.59
N TYR A 79 -2.22 2.77 -7.31
CA TYR A 79 -1.28 1.75 -6.85
C TYR A 79 -1.97 0.76 -5.90
N GLY A 80 -1.41 -0.45 -5.85
CA GLY A 80 -1.83 -1.49 -4.93
C GLY A 80 -0.64 -2.30 -4.43
N MET A 81 -0.73 -2.77 -3.19
CA MET A 81 0.25 -3.70 -2.62
C MET A 81 -0.39 -4.55 -1.52
N SER A 82 -0.08 -5.84 -1.51
CA SER A 82 -0.39 -6.72 -0.39
C SER A 82 0.77 -6.69 0.59
N ILE A 83 0.50 -6.35 1.85
CA ILE A 83 1.50 -6.36 2.92
C ILE A 83 1.03 -7.21 4.09
N PRO A 84 1.94 -7.87 4.82
CA PRO A 84 1.58 -8.65 6.00
C PRO A 84 0.84 -7.79 7.04
N ARG A 85 -0.16 -8.34 7.71
CA ARG A 85 -0.88 -7.67 8.80
C ARG A 85 -0.27 -8.09 10.14
N PHE A 86 0.50 -7.19 10.75
CA PHE A 86 1.01 -7.38 12.11
C PHE A 86 0.37 -6.34 13.04
N LEU A 87 -0.17 -6.77 14.18
CA LEU A 87 -0.93 -5.91 15.10
C LEU A 87 -0.11 -4.72 15.64
N ASP A 88 1.20 -4.89 15.81
CA ASP A 88 2.09 -3.88 16.40
C ASP A 88 2.96 -3.14 15.37
N ILE A 89 2.75 -3.40 14.08
CA ILE A 89 3.50 -2.75 13.00
C ILE A 89 2.59 -1.75 12.31
N SER A 90 3.08 -0.52 12.21
CA SER A 90 2.47 0.51 11.36
C SER A 90 3.24 0.64 10.05
N TYR A 91 2.60 1.21 9.02
CA TYR A 91 3.20 1.35 7.70
C TYR A 91 3.25 2.81 7.28
N GLU A 92 4.36 3.20 6.67
CA GLU A 92 4.60 4.53 6.12
C GLU A 92 4.87 4.40 4.61
N LEU A 93 4.12 5.16 3.81
CA LEU A 93 4.24 5.18 2.36
C LEU A 93 4.79 6.54 1.92
N LYS A 94 5.84 6.53 1.11
CA LYS A 94 6.43 7.73 0.50
C LYS A 94 6.39 7.63 -1.02
N ALA A 95 5.69 8.56 -1.65
CA ALA A 95 5.61 8.68 -3.10
C ALA A 95 6.72 9.58 -3.65
N TYR A 96 7.36 9.15 -4.74
CA TYR A 96 8.40 9.87 -5.47
C TYR A 96 8.09 9.82 -6.96
N GLY A 97 7.86 10.97 -7.55
CA GLY A 97 7.58 11.10 -8.98
C GLY A 97 7.96 12.50 -9.46
N ALA A 98 8.30 12.61 -10.73
CA ALA A 98 8.44 13.90 -11.37
C ALA A 98 7.04 14.51 -11.55
N ILE A 99 6.88 15.76 -11.11
CA ILE A 99 5.77 16.60 -11.53
C ILE A 99 6.39 17.44 -12.65
N TYR A 100 6.05 17.13 -13.90
CA TYR A 100 6.39 18.01 -15.01
C TYR A 100 5.40 19.17 -14.96
N GLU A 101 5.92 20.39 -14.75
CA GLU A 101 5.17 21.65 -14.94
C GLU A 101 4.94 21.93 -16.42
#